data_AF-A0A7G8WCW7-F1
#
_entry.id   AF-A0A7G8WCW7-F1
#
_cell.length_a   1.000
_cell.length_b   1.000
_cell.length_c   1.000
_cell.angle_alpha   90.00
_cell.angle_beta   90.00
_cell.angle_gamma   90.00
#
_symmetry.space_group_name_H-M   'P 1'
#
loop_
_entity.id
_entity.type
_entity.pdbx_description
1 polymer ?
#
loop_
_entity_poly.entity_id
_entity_poly.type
_entity_poly.pdbx_seq_one_letter_code
_entity_poly.pdbx_strand_id
1 'polypeptide(L)'
;MNKIEIEGSYIQYAGGYDKENIVESDFLKALKYLEQMDDEHGAFWIGVYGAETDEFILELHKSFTLFGNFGENENFKIELKSLESSKEYFDLLLEGMIDNLKEKFKNN
;
A
#
# COMPACT_ATOMS: atom_id res chain seq x y z
N MET A 1 5.64 18.95 7.97
CA MET A 1 5.60 17.54 7.56
C MET A 1 6.37 17.43 6.26
N ASN A 2 7.36 16.54 6.23
CA ASN A 2 8.29 16.45 5.10
C ASN A 2 7.78 15.38 4.14
N LYS A 3 7.46 15.79 2.92
CA LYS A 3 7.21 14.87 1.82
C LYS A 3 8.56 14.33 1.34
N ILE A 4 8.65 13.00 1.18
CA ILE A 4 9.81 12.39 0.54
C ILE A 4 9.68 12.47 -0.98
N GLU A 5 10.82 12.49 -1.66
CA GLU A 5 10.87 12.35 -3.12
C GLU A 5 10.77 10.86 -3.48
N ILE A 6 9.80 10.53 -4.34
CA ILE A 6 9.59 9.18 -4.85
C ILE A 6 10.17 9.13 -6.26
N GLU A 7 11.09 8.19 -6.49
CA GLU A 7 11.68 7.97 -7.81
C GLU A 7 10.93 6.89 -8.60
N GLY A 8 10.35 5.92 -7.88
CA GLY A 8 9.62 4.83 -8.50
C GLY A 8 8.58 4.22 -7.58
N SER A 9 7.67 3.50 -8.20
CA SER A 9 6.58 2.79 -7.53
C SER A 9 6.25 1.52 -8.28
N TYR A 10 5.77 0.51 -7.57
CA TYR A 10 5.35 -0.75 -8.16
C TYR A 10 4.11 -1.30 -7.46
N ILE A 11 3.45 -2.24 -8.12
CA ILE A 11 2.36 -3.03 -7.57
C ILE A 11 2.57 -4.49 -7.90
N GLN A 12 2.28 -5.36 -6.94
CA GLN A 12 2.37 -6.81 -7.11
C GLN A 12 1.16 -7.49 -6.48
N TYR A 13 0.61 -8.50 -7.16
CA TYR A 13 -0.52 -9.29 -6.69
C TYR A 13 -0.02 -10.65 -6.24
N ALA A 14 -0.63 -11.20 -5.18
CA ALA A 14 -0.34 -12.56 -4.73
C ALA A 14 -0.55 -13.62 -5.84
N GLY A 15 -1.42 -13.33 -6.82
CA GLY A 15 -1.68 -14.16 -7.99
C GLY A 15 -0.63 -14.09 -9.12
N GLY A 16 0.48 -13.36 -8.94
CA GLY A 16 1.60 -13.33 -9.89
C GLY A 16 1.54 -12.25 -10.97
N TYR A 17 0.89 -11.11 -10.69
CA TYR A 17 0.96 -9.90 -11.51
C TYR A 17 1.94 -8.92 -10.88
N ASP A 18 2.76 -8.26 -11.68
CA ASP A 18 3.64 -7.18 -11.27
C ASP A 18 3.63 -6.04 -12.31
N LYS A 19 3.80 -4.80 -11.83
CA LYS A 19 3.94 -3.61 -12.68
C LYS A 19 4.70 -2.50 -11.95
N GLU A 20 5.61 -1.87 -12.67
CA GLU A 20 6.32 -0.63 -12.28
C GLU A 20 5.59 0.64 -12.76
N ASN A 21 5.96 1.79 -12.18
CA ASN A 21 5.45 3.13 -12.49
C ASN A 21 3.92 3.19 -12.42
N ILE A 22 3.39 2.92 -11.23
CA ILE A 22 1.96 2.75 -11.07
C ILE A 22 1.23 4.10 -11.10
N VAL A 23 0.02 4.07 -11.62
CA VAL A 23 -0.92 5.19 -11.62
C VAL A 23 -2.18 4.80 -10.84
N GLU A 24 -3.03 5.77 -10.50
CA GLU A 24 -4.27 5.54 -9.74
C GLU A 24 -5.13 4.40 -10.33
N SER A 25 -5.19 4.29 -11.66
CA SER A 25 -5.97 3.24 -12.32
C SER A 25 -5.47 1.82 -12.03
N ASP A 26 -4.21 1.64 -11.65
CA ASP A 26 -3.66 0.34 -11.27
C ASP A 26 -4.12 -0.07 -9.87
N PHE A 27 -4.13 0.88 -8.92
CA PHE A 27 -4.73 0.66 -7.60
C PHE A 27 -6.21 0.28 -7.70
N LEU A 28 -6.99 0.98 -8.54
CA LEU A 28 -8.40 0.65 -8.75
C LEU A 28 -8.60 -0.75 -9.37
N LYS A 29 -7.68 -1.19 -10.24
CA LYS A 29 -7.70 -2.58 -10.76
C LYS A 29 -7.36 -3.58 -9.67
N ALA A 30 -6.42 -3.27 -8.79
CA ALA A 30 -6.03 -4.12 -7.67
C ALA A 30 -7.16 -4.31 -6.66
N LEU A 31 -7.92 -3.26 -6.35
CA LEU A 31 -9.12 -3.37 -5.52
C LEU A 31 -10.16 -4.30 -6.15
N LYS A 32 -10.47 -4.12 -7.44
CA LYS A 32 -11.38 -5.01 -8.18
C LYS A 32 -10.88 -6.45 -8.26
N TYR A 33 -9.57 -6.63 -8.33
CA TYR A 33 -8.94 -7.94 -8.28
C TYR A 33 -9.22 -8.60 -6.92
N LEU A 34 -9.00 -7.91 -5.79
CA LEU A 34 -9.30 -8.44 -4.45
C LEU A 34 -10.75 -8.89 -4.28
N GLU A 35 -11.71 -8.12 -4.80
CA GLU A 35 -13.13 -8.48 -4.75
C GLU A 35 -13.45 -9.82 -5.42
N GLN A 36 -12.66 -10.21 -6.42
CA GLN A 36 -12.86 -11.42 -7.24
C GLN A 36 -12.08 -12.64 -6.74
N MET A 37 -11.07 -12.43 -5.90
CA MET A 37 -10.23 -13.50 -5.36
C MET A 37 -10.94 -14.25 -4.22
N ASP A 38 -10.48 -15.45 -3.90
CA ASP A 38 -10.84 -16.10 -2.63
C ASP A 38 -10.09 -15.46 -1.45
N ASP A 39 -10.48 -15.83 -0.23
CA ASP A 39 -9.91 -15.25 0.99
C ASP A 39 -8.47 -15.74 1.27
N GLU A 40 -8.02 -16.82 0.63
CA GLU A 40 -6.67 -17.39 0.81
C GLU A 40 -5.61 -16.72 -0.08
N HIS A 41 -5.98 -16.23 -1.26
CA HIS A 41 -5.05 -15.68 -2.26
C HIS A 41 -5.34 -14.21 -2.64
N GLY A 42 -6.29 -13.58 -1.95
CA GLY A 42 -6.65 -12.19 -2.17
C GLY A 42 -5.71 -11.22 -1.46
N ALA A 43 -4.53 -10.94 -2.02
CA ALA A 43 -3.67 -9.86 -1.56
C ALA A 43 -2.98 -9.13 -2.73
N PHE A 44 -2.67 -7.85 -2.52
CA PHE A 44 -1.70 -7.10 -3.31
C PHE A 44 -0.88 -6.18 -2.42
N TRP A 45 0.28 -5.76 -2.91
CA TRP A 45 1.10 -4.73 -2.27
C TRP A 45 1.54 -3.67 -3.28
N ILE A 46 1.65 -2.44 -2.80
CA ILE A 46 2.24 -1.31 -3.51
C ILE A 46 3.45 -0.88 -2.71
N GLY A 47 4.58 -0.72 -3.39
CA GLY A 47 5.77 -0.12 -2.81
C GLY A 47 6.18 1.15 -3.53
N VAL A 48 6.84 2.05 -2.80
CA VAL A 48 7.49 3.25 -3.33
C VAL A 48 8.93 3.28 -2.83
N TYR A 49 9.83 3.77 -3.68
CA TYR A 49 11.25 3.89 -3.38
C TYR A 49 11.82 5.21 -3.93
N GLY A 50 12.86 5.72 -3.26
CA GLY A 50 13.69 6.84 -3.71
C GLY A 50 15.17 6.45 -3.63
N ALA A 51 16.07 7.18 -4.30
CA ALA A 51 17.48 6.81 -4.40
C ALA A 51 18.19 6.64 -3.04
N GLU A 52 17.73 7.37 -2.02
CA GLU A 52 18.39 7.48 -0.71
C GLU A 52 17.47 7.06 0.45
N THR A 53 16.31 6.45 0.15
CA THR A 53 15.33 6.06 1.17
C THR A 53 15.05 4.56 1.12
N ASP A 54 14.77 3.98 2.28
CA ASP A 54 14.19 2.64 2.36
C ASP A 54 12.91 2.55 1.54
N GLU A 55 12.64 1.36 1.02
CA GLU A 55 11.38 1.04 0.37
C GLU A 55 10.24 1.06 1.38
N PHE A 56 9.14 1.74 1.03
CA PHE A 56 7.93 1.80 1.84
C PHE A 56 6.83 1.01 1.15
N ILE A 57 6.23 0.06 1.88
CA ILE A 57 5.27 -0.89 1.29
C ILE A 57 3.96 -0.85 2.06
N LEU A 58 2.85 -0.82 1.32
CA LEU A 58 1.52 -1.12 1.82
C LEU A 58 1.00 -2.40 1.19
N GLU A 59 0.55 -3.34 2.02
CA GLU A 59 -0.02 -4.62 1.59
C GLU A 59 -1.46 -4.73 2.09
N LEU A 60 -2.40 -4.94 1.16
CA LEU A 60 -3.82 -5.05 1.46
C LEU A 60 -4.32 -6.46 1.16
N HIS A 61 -4.96 -7.07 2.15
CA HIS A 61 -5.61 -8.37 2.04
C HIS A 61 -7.12 -8.19 1.83
N LYS A 62 -7.74 -9.19 1.19
CA LYS A 62 -9.18 -9.28 0.98
C LYS A 62 -9.97 -9.29 2.29
N SER A 63 -9.36 -9.76 3.38
CA SER A 63 -9.89 -9.68 4.75
C SER A 63 -10.03 -8.26 5.30
N PHE A 64 -9.66 -7.23 4.52
CA PHE A 64 -9.56 -5.83 4.91
C PHE A 64 -8.40 -5.54 5.87
N THR A 65 -7.48 -6.48 6.01
CA THR A 65 -6.26 -6.29 6.77
C THR A 65 -5.26 -5.48 5.93
N LEU A 66 -4.80 -4.35 6.46
CA LEU A 66 -3.77 -3.51 5.86
C LEU A 66 -2.49 -3.60 6.68
N PHE A 67 -1.39 -3.92 6.01
CA PHE A 67 -0.05 -3.89 6.56
C PHE A 67 0.72 -2.72 5.98
N GLY A 68 1.55 -2.07 6.82
CA GLY A 68 2.50 -1.06 6.37
C GLY A 68 3.89 -1.39 6.86
N ASN A 69 4.86 -1.48 5.94
CA ASN A 69 6.26 -1.70 6.23
C ASN A 69 7.04 -0.43 5.88
N PHE A 70 7.69 0.15 6.90
CA PHE A 70 8.44 1.40 6.79
C PHE A 70 9.90 1.29 7.22
N GLY A 71 10.52 0.15 6.94
CA GLY A 71 11.91 -0.15 7.30
C GLY A 71 12.01 -1.18 8.42
N GLU A 72 13.25 -1.54 8.79
CA GLU A 72 13.58 -2.74 9.58
C GLU A 72 12.78 -2.95 10.88
N ASN A 73 12.29 -1.88 11.52
CA ASN A 73 11.58 -1.98 12.80
C ASN A 73 10.26 -1.20 12.85
N GLU A 74 9.75 -0.72 11.72
CA GLU A 74 8.53 0.08 11.67
C GLU A 74 7.45 -0.60 10.83
N ASN A 75 6.80 -1.60 11.42
CA ASN A 75 5.71 -2.33 10.80
C ASN A 75 4.39 -2.07 11.54
N PHE A 76 3.33 -1.86 10.76
CA PHE A 76 1.97 -1.64 11.26
C PHE A 76 1.02 -2.68 10.68
N LYS A 77 0.00 -3.04 11.46
CA LYS A 77 -1.11 -3.89 11.04
C LYS A 77 -2.41 -3.30 11.59
N ILE A 78 -3.40 -3.10 10.72
CA ILE A 78 -4.73 -2.61 11.10
C ILE A 78 -5.81 -3.37 10.32
N GLU A 79 -7.03 -3.35 10.83
CA GLU A 79 -8.21 -3.89 10.14
C GLU A 79 -9.07 -2.72 9.65
N LEU A 80 -9.35 -2.68 8.35
CA LEU A 80 -10.16 -1.66 7.73
C LEU A 80 -11.64 -2.05 7.76
N LYS A 81 -12.52 -1.04 7.67
CA LYS A 81 -13.97 -1.25 7.58
C LYS A 81 -14.43 -1.71 6.19
N SER A 82 -13.66 -1.38 5.16
CA SER A 82 -13.92 -1.73 3.77
C SER A 82 -12.65 -1.58 2.91
N LEU A 83 -12.66 -2.14 1.70
CA LEU A 83 -11.57 -1.95 0.74
C LEU A 83 -11.39 -0.49 0.34
N GLU A 84 -12.48 0.28 0.18
CA GLU A 84 -12.43 1.70 -0.19
C GLU A 84 -11.73 2.55 0.88
N SER A 85 -11.82 2.14 2.15
CA SER A 85 -11.15 2.81 3.27
C SER A 85 -9.61 2.76 3.15
N SER A 86 -9.07 1.84 2.33
CA SER A 86 -7.64 1.76 2.07
C SER A 86 -7.12 2.89 1.18
N LYS A 87 -7.98 3.53 0.36
CA LYS A 87 -7.56 4.51 -0.66
C LYS A 87 -6.67 5.61 -0.08
N GLU A 88 -7.08 6.19 1.04
CA GLU A 88 -6.34 7.29 1.65
C GLU A 88 -4.94 6.87 2.13
N TYR A 89 -4.74 5.61 2.54
CA TYR A 89 -3.41 5.11 2.89
C TYR A 89 -2.50 5.03 1.66
N PHE A 90 -3.02 4.52 0.54
CA PHE A 90 -2.27 4.43 -0.70
C PHE A 90 -2.01 5.79 -1.34
N ASP A 91 -2.97 6.73 -1.25
CA ASP A 91 -2.76 8.12 -1.67
C ASP A 91 -1.59 8.75 -0.90
N LEU A 92 -1.56 8.61 0.43
CA LEU A 92 -0.45 9.12 1.25
C LEU A 92 0.89 8.47 0.91
N LEU A 93 0.90 7.15 0.63
CA LEU A 93 2.11 6.43 0.20
C LEU A 93 2.63 7.01 -1.12
N LEU A 94 1.78 7.09 -2.14
CA LEU A 94 2.14 7.54 -3.49
C LEU A 94 2.47 9.03 -3.56
N GLU A 95 1.99 9.82 -2.61
CA GLU A 95 2.37 11.21 -2.46
C GLU A 95 3.67 11.43 -1.68
N GLY A 96 4.26 10.38 -1.08
CA GLY A 96 5.46 10.48 -0.26
C GLY A 96 5.21 11.09 1.12
N MET A 97 3.97 11.09 1.59
CA MET A 97 3.56 11.64 2.89
C MET A 97 3.71 10.59 4.00
N ILE A 98 4.93 10.04 4.15
CA ILE A 98 5.20 8.87 4.99
C ILE A 98 4.92 9.14 6.48
N ASP A 99 5.26 10.33 6.99
CA ASP A 99 4.95 10.69 8.38
C ASP A 99 3.43 10.67 8.66
N ASN A 100 2.65 11.27 7.76
CA ASN A 100 1.19 11.31 7.85
C ASN A 100 0.59 9.90 7.75
N LEU A 101 1.15 9.06 6.88
CA LEU A 101 0.74 7.67 6.73
C LEU A 101 0.98 6.88 8.02
N LYS A 102 2.17 6.99 8.63
CA LYS A 102 2.49 6.37 9.92
C LYS A 102 1.57 6.87 11.04
N GLU A 103 1.28 8.16 11.10
CA GLU A 103 0.32 8.72 12.06
C GLU A 103 -1.09 8.17 11.86
N LYS A 104 -1.52 8.00 10.60
CA LYS A 104 -2.82 7.42 10.27
C LYS A 104 -2.94 5.98 10.77
N PHE A 105 -1.91 5.15 10.60
CA PHE A 105 -1.87 3.79 11.16
C PHE A 105 -2.00 3.78 12.69
N LYS A 106 -1.33 4.72 13.39
CA LYS A 106 -1.37 4.80 14.86
C LYS A 106 -2.74 5.20 15.42
N ASN A 107 -3.56 5.88 14.61
CA ASN A 107 -4.85 6.43 15.00
C ASN A 107 -6.04 5.60 14.49
N ASN A 108 -5.80 4.43 13.88
CA ASN A 108 -6.84 3.58 13.30
C ASN A 108 -7.64 2.80 14.36
#